data_AF-A0AAE1T9M1-F1
#
_entry.id   AF-A0AAE1T9M1-F1
#
_cell.length_a   1.000
_cell.length_b   1.000
_cell.length_c   1.000
_cell.angle_alpha   90.00
_cell.angle_beta   90.00
_cell.angle_gamma   90.00
#
_symmetry.space_group_name_H-M   'P 1'
#
loop_
_entity.id
_entity.type
_entity.pdbx_description
1 polymer ?
#
loop_
_entity_poly.entity_id
_entity_poly.type
_entity_poly.pdbx_seq_one_letter_code
_entity_poly.pdbx_strand_id
1 'polypeptide(L)'
;MRAVTMIFLILGMLLVHGCTNAELQRFEHHTKADGSLTALVIGDWGRKGEYNQSEVAYQMGVTAEKMDVDLIISTGDNFYPGGLSDVNDPAFDKSFTNIYTAPSLQKQWYTVLGNHDYRGDALAQLSPVLRGKDGNWFCMKSYILNTGA
;
A
#
# COMPACT_ATOMS: atom_id res chain seq x y z
N MET A 1 30.65 -34.47 -28.94
CA MET A 1 30.85 -33.17 -28.26
C MET A 1 29.74 -32.16 -28.55
N ARG A 2 29.40 -31.84 -29.81
CA ARG A 2 28.38 -30.82 -30.13
C ARG A 2 26.97 -31.07 -29.55
N ALA A 3 26.50 -32.31 -29.54
CA ALA A 3 25.18 -32.65 -29.00
C ALA A 3 25.07 -32.49 -27.47
N VAL A 4 26.14 -32.82 -26.73
CA VAL A 4 26.18 -32.71 -25.26
C VAL A 4 26.13 -31.23 -24.83
N THR A 5 26.88 -30.37 -25.53
CA THR A 5 26.85 -28.91 -25.28
C THR A 5 25.47 -28.31 -25.56
N MET A 6 24.76 -28.80 -26.58
CA MET A 6 23.41 -28.34 -26.91
C MET A 6 22.38 -28.73 -25.85
N ILE A 7 22.51 -29.93 -25.26
CA ILE A 7 21.64 -30.38 -24.15
C ILE A 7 21.85 -29.51 -22.91
N PHE A 8 23.09 -29.19 -22.54
CA PHE A 8 23.36 -28.29 -21.40
C PHE A 8 22.85 -26.87 -21.62
N LEU A 9 22.87 -26.37 -22.86
CA LEU A 9 22.28 -25.07 -23.20
C LEU A 9 20.75 -25.07 -23.09
N ILE A 10 20.09 -26.13 -23.55
CA ILE A 10 18.62 -26.27 -23.45
C ILE A 10 18.19 -26.45 -21.99
N LEU A 11 18.90 -27.28 -21.22
CA LEU A 11 18.63 -27.47 -19.78
C LEU A 11 18.88 -26.17 -19.00
N GLY A 12 19.95 -25.44 -19.34
CA GLY A 12 20.24 -24.12 -18.81
C GLY A 12 19.13 -23.13 -19.12
N MET A 13 18.64 -23.08 -20.37
CA MET A 13 17.50 -22.25 -20.76
C MET A 13 16.24 -22.61 -19.97
N LEU A 14 15.89 -23.89 -19.85
CA LEU A 14 14.71 -24.34 -19.08
C LEU A 14 14.81 -24.01 -17.59
N LEU A 15 16.02 -23.95 -17.01
CA LEU A 15 16.26 -23.53 -15.63
C LEU A 15 16.14 -22.01 -15.41
N VAL A 16 16.37 -21.18 -16.44
CA VAL A 16 16.14 -19.71 -16.39
C VAL A 16 14.72 -19.29 -16.77
N HIS A 17 13.89 -20.20 -17.28
CA HIS A 17 12.44 -19.98 -17.40
C HIS A 17 11.75 -20.20 -16.05
N GLY A 18 12.29 -19.61 -14.98
CA GLY A 18 11.49 -19.32 -13.80
C GLY A 18 10.30 -18.50 -14.27
N CYS A 19 9.09 -19.01 -14.09
CA CYS A 19 7.86 -18.33 -14.49
C CYS A 19 7.90 -16.91 -13.93
N THR A 20 8.16 -15.93 -14.80
CA THR A 20 7.86 -14.54 -14.50
C THR A 20 6.35 -14.43 -14.62
N ASN A 21 5.66 -14.84 -13.56
CA ASN A 21 4.24 -14.57 -13.46
C ASN A 21 4.14 -13.06 -13.26
N ALA A 22 3.87 -12.34 -14.37
CA ALA A 22 3.49 -10.93 -14.37
C ALA A 22 2.07 -10.72 -13.80
N GLU A 23 1.58 -11.67 -12.99
CA GLU A 23 0.25 -11.63 -12.43
C GLU A 23 0.26 -10.73 -11.19
N LEU A 24 -0.73 -9.86 -11.11
CA LEU A 24 -0.90 -9.00 -9.95
C LEU A 24 -1.23 -9.87 -8.73
N GLN A 25 -0.61 -9.53 -7.59
CA GLN A 25 -1.00 -10.13 -6.32
C GLN A 25 -2.46 -9.81 -6.03
N ARG A 26 -3.21 -10.84 -5.63
CA ARG A 26 -4.64 -10.75 -5.30
C ARG A 26 -4.82 -10.84 -3.80
N PHE A 27 -5.62 -9.94 -3.25
CA PHE A 27 -5.97 -9.89 -1.84
C PHE A 27 -7.48 -9.86 -1.70
N GLU A 28 -7.98 -10.42 -0.61
CA GLU A 28 -9.40 -10.45 -0.31
C GLU A 28 -9.72 -9.44 0.79
N HIS A 29 -10.86 -8.76 0.67
CA HIS A 29 -11.47 -7.99 1.76
C HIS A 29 -12.97 -8.30 1.79
N HIS A 30 -13.48 -8.74 2.94
CA HIS A 30 -14.87 -9.16 3.04
C HIS A 30 -15.81 -7.95 3.05
N THR A 31 -16.93 -8.07 2.34
CA THR A 31 -18.03 -7.10 2.39
C THR A 31 -18.84 -7.25 3.68
N LYS A 32 -19.72 -6.28 3.95
CA LYS A 32 -20.67 -6.33 5.05
C LYS A 32 -21.68 -7.48 4.87
N ALA A 33 -22.44 -7.78 5.91
CA ALA A 33 -23.43 -8.86 5.90
C ALA A 33 -24.50 -8.72 4.80
N ASP A 34 -24.79 -7.49 4.37
CA ASP A 34 -25.71 -7.17 3.27
C ASP A 34 -25.05 -7.14 1.89
N GLY A 35 -23.76 -7.47 1.81
CA GLY A 35 -22.95 -7.45 0.59
C GLY A 35 -22.42 -6.07 0.20
N SER A 36 -22.74 -5.02 0.96
CA SER A 36 -22.23 -3.68 0.67
C SER A 36 -20.76 -3.50 1.09
N LEU A 37 -20.11 -2.50 0.49
CA LEU A 37 -18.75 -2.07 0.81
C LEU A 37 -18.72 -0.55 0.83
N THR A 38 -18.13 0.03 1.86
CA THR A 38 -17.94 1.47 2.02
C THR A 38 -16.46 1.77 2.17
N ALA A 39 -15.93 2.60 1.28
CA ALA A 39 -14.52 2.99 1.29
C ALA A 39 -14.38 4.51 1.34
N LEU A 40 -13.32 4.97 2.01
CA LEU A 40 -12.77 6.31 1.78
C LEU A 40 -11.60 6.22 0.81
N VAL A 41 -11.48 7.20 -0.07
CA VAL A 41 -10.38 7.31 -1.02
C VAL A 41 -9.64 8.62 -0.78
N ILE A 42 -8.32 8.54 -0.63
CA ILE A 42 -7.44 9.68 -0.40
C ILE A 42 -6.20 9.57 -1.29
N GLY A 43 -5.64 10.70 -1.69
CA GLY A 43 -4.36 10.81 -2.39
C GLY A 43 -3.62 12.05 -1.91
N ASP A 44 -2.33 12.12 -2.22
CA ASP A 44 -1.55 13.34 -2.10
C ASP A 44 -1.50 13.96 -0.69
N TRP A 45 -1.23 13.17 0.35
CA TRP A 45 -1.62 13.55 1.71
C TRP A 45 -0.50 13.76 2.74
N GLY A 46 0.59 12.99 2.75
CA GLY A 46 1.49 12.98 3.92
C GLY A 46 2.41 14.18 4.01
N ARG A 47 2.11 15.08 4.96
CA ARG A 47 2.84 16.33 5.22
C ARG A 47 2.98 16.64 6.71
N LYS A 48 3.15 15.60 7.54
CA LYS A 48 3.41 15.74 8.99
C LYS A 48 2.34 16.56 9.75
N GLY A 49 1.10 16.52 9.28
CA GLY A 49 -0.02 17.32 9.81
C GLY A 49 -0.18 18.71 9.18
N GLU A 50 0.77 19.16 8.38
CA GLU A 50 0.72 20.46 7.70
C GLU A 50 -0.18 20.45 6.45
N TYR A 51 -0.40 21.63 5.84
CA TYR A 51 -1.20 21.80 4.62
C TYR A 51 -2.61 21.20 4.72
N ASN A 52 -3.27 21.44 5.85
CA ASN A 52 -4.60 20.95 6.19
C ASN A 52 -4.70 19.42 6.35
N GLN A 53 -3.58 18.70 6.41
CA GLN A 53 -3.61 17.24 6.53
C GLN A 53 -4.35 16.79 7.80
N SER A 54 -4.08 17.44 8.95
CA SER A 54 -4.75 17.11 10.20
C SER A 54 -6.26 17.42 10.18
N GLU A 55 -6.66 18.50 9.52
CA GLU A 55 -8.06 18.90 9.34
C GLU A 55 -8.81 17.92 8.43
N VAL A 56 -8.17 17.45 7.35
CA VAL A 56 -8.70 16.39 6.49
C VAL A 56 -8.81 15.10 7.28
N ALA A 57 -7.79 14.71 8.05
CA ALA A 57 -7.83 13.51 8.89
C ALA A 57 -8.99 13.55 9.91
N TYR A 58 -9.24 14.71 10.52
CA TYR A 58 -10.39 14.91 11.41
C TYR A 58 -11.73 14.70 10.68
N GLN A 59 -11.91 15.33 9.51
CA GLN A 59 -13.16 15.18 8.74
C GLN A 59 -13.33 13.76 8.16
N MET A 60 -12.24 13.09 7.78
CA MET A 60 -12.25 11.67 7.43
C MET A 60 -12.74 10.84 8.60
N GLY A 61 -12.29 11.10 9.83
CA GLY A 61 -12.75 10.39 11.02
C GLY A 61 -14.26 10.54 11.26
N VAL A 62 -14.77 11.76 11.18
CA VAL A 62 -16.22 12.04 11.31
C VAL A 62 -17.02 11.36 10.20
N THR A 63 -16.51 11.39 8.96
CA THR A 63 -17.17 10.78 7.80
C THR A 63 -17.17 9.26 7.92
N ALA A 64 -16.04 8.66 8.30
CA ALA A 64 -15.89 7.23 8.47
C ALA A 64 -16.79 6.65 9.56
N GLU A 65 -17.00 7.41 10.64
CA GLU A 65 -17.93 7.03 11.70
C GLU A 65 -19.37 7.04 11.19
N LYS A 66 -19.80 8.10 10.49
CA LYS A 66 -21.17 8.22 9.96
C LYS A 66 -21.50 7.18 8.89
N MET A 67 -20.51 6.82 8.08
CA MET A 67 -20.70 5.89 6.96
C MET A 67 -20.38 4.44 7.30
N ASP A 68 -19.84 4.18 8.51
CA ASP A 68 -19.35 2.87 8.91
C ASP A 68 -18.38 2.28 7.86
N VAL A 69 -17.25 2.96 7.65
CA VAL A 69 -16.29 2.61 6.60
C VAL A 69 -15.62 1.26 6.86
N ASP A 70 -15.44 0.46 5.81
CA ASP A 70 -14.80 -0.86 5.85
C ASP A 70 -13.29 -0.79 5.63
N LEU A 71 -12.86 0.06 4.69
CA LEU A 71 -11.46 0.19 4.29
C LEU A 71 -11.13 1.59 3.77
N ILE A 72 -9.84 1.89 3.66
CA ILE A 72 -9.32 3.14 3.10
C ILE A 72 -8.43 2.81 1.91
N ILE A 73 -8.59 3.53 0.80
CA ILE A 73 -7.76 3.43 -0.40
C ILE A 73 -6.89 4.67 -0.48
N SER A 74 -5.56 4.49 -0.54
CA SER A 74 -4.62 5.55 -0.86
C SER A 74 -4.14 5.41 -2.31
N THR A 75 -4.33 6.47 -3.10
CA THR A 75 -3.93 6.51 -4.53
C THR A 75 -2.46 6.91 -4.74
N GLY A 76 -1.68 7.05 -3.67
CA GLY A 76 -0.25 7.39 -3.73
C GLY A 76 0.05 8.85 -3.41
N ASP A 77 1.33 9.20 -3.60
CA ASP A 77 1.93 10.44 -3.10
C ASP A 77 1.75 10.53 -1.57
N ASN A 78 2.16 9.44 -0.93
CA ASN A 78 1.93 9.17 0.49
C ASN A 78 2.78 10.07 1.37
N PHE A 79 4.02 10.38 0.97
CA PHE A 79 4.94 11.19 1.78
C PHE A 79 5.60 12.30 0.94
N TYR A 80 5.24 13.55 1.21
CA TYR A 80 5.83 14.73 0.58
C TYR A 80 7.05 15.28 1.35
N PRO A 81 7.99 15.96 0.66
CA PRO A 81 8.00 16.22 -0.79
C PRO A 81 8.68 15.13 -1.61
N GLY A 82 9.19 14.04 -1.02
CA GLY A 82 10.03 13.09 -1.73
C GLY A 82 10.14 11.71 -1.10
N GLY A 83 9.03 11.14 -0.62
CA GLY A 83 8.99 9.80 -0.05
C GLY A 83 9.65 9.71 1.33
N LEU A 84 9.90 8.48 1.76
CA LEU A 84 10.65 8.15 2.98
C LEU A 84 12.12 7.94 2.66
N SER A 85 13.03 8.19 3.60
CA SER A 85 14.45 7.87 3.43
C SER A 85 14.78 6.39 3.64
N ASP A 86 14.09 5.74 4.57
CA ASP A 86 14.21 4.33 4.92
C ASP A 86 13.03 3.88 5.80
N VAL A 87 13.04 2.63 6.27
CA VAL A 87 11.99 2.07 7.15
C VAL A 87 11.91 2.71 8.54
N ASN A 88 12.87 3.54 8.92
CA ASN A 88 12.95 4.26 10.19
C ASN A 88 12.73 5.77 10.04
N ASP A 89 12.39 6.25 8.85
CA ASP A 89 12.09 7.66 8.62
C ASP A 89 10.90 8.10 9.52
N PRO A 90 11.08 9.10 10.40
CA PRO A 90 10.02 9.58 11.28
C PRO A 90 8.83 10.19 10.54
N ALA A 91 8.94 10.47 9.23
CA ALA A 91 7.84 10.91 8.40
C ALA A 91 6.70 9.89 8.33
N PHE A 92 6.99 8.59 8.49
CA PHE A 92 5.95 7.55 8.59
C PHE A 92 5.02 7.84 9.77
N ASP A 93 5.58 7.91 10.98
CA ASP A 93 4.78 8.17 12.19
C ASP A 93 4.14 9.56 12.14
N LYS A 94 4.90 10.58 11.73
CA LYS A 94 4.44 11.97 11.74
C LYS A 94 3.37 12.27 10.70
N SER A 95 3.31 11.51 9.59
CA SER A 95 2.38 11.80 8.49
C SER A 95 1.28 10.75 8.36
N PHE A 96 1.43 9.57 8.96
CA PHE A 96 0.44 8.48 8.88
C PHE A 96 -0.09 8.13 10.27
N THR A 97 0.70 7.40 11.07
CA THR A 97 0.26 6.80 12.34
C THR A 97 -0.26 7.82 13.35
N ASN A 98 0.39 8.98 13.48
CA ASN A 98 -0.01 10.02 14.43
C ASN A 98 -1.03 11.02 13.85
N ILE A 99 -1.40 10.89 12.57
CA ILE A 99 -2.34 11.79 11.91
C ILE A 99 -3.74 11.16 11.83
N TYR A 100 -3.83 9.92 11.36
CA TYR A 100 -5.11 9.24 11.14
C TYR A 100 -5.53 8.39 12.34
N THR A 101 -5.66 9.03 13.49
CA THR A 101 -5.83 8.37 14.80
C THR A 101 -7.28 8.12 15.21
N ALA A 102 -8.26 8.63 14.45
CA ALA A 102 -9.67 8.43 14.77
C ALA A 102 -10.00 6.92 14.84
N PRO A 103 -10.80 6.45 15.82
CA PRO A 103 -11.19 5.04 15.93
C PRO A 103 -11.84 4.49 14.67
N SER A 104 -12.66 5.31 14.00
CA SER A 104 -13.32 4.98 12.73
C SER A 104 -12.36 4.82 11.54
N LEU A 105 -11.12 5.31 11.65
CA LEU A 105 -10.06 5.16 10.66
C LEU A 105 -9.10 4.01 10.96
N GLN A 106 -9.28 3.29 12.07
CA GLN A 106 -8.51 2.09 12.40
C GLN A 106 -9.00 0.90 11.56
N LYS A 107 -8.82 1.04 10.25
CA LYS A 107 -9.20 0.11 9.18
C LYS A 107 -7.97 -0.18 8.34
N GLN A 108 -8.01 -1.22 7.50
CA GLN A 108 -6.89 -1.47 6.59
C GLN A 108 -6.80 -0.35 5.53
N TRP A 109 -5.61 0.25 5.39
CA TRP A 109 -5.27 1.18 4.33
C TRP A 109 -4.60 0.44 3.17
N TYR A 110 -5.31 0.33 2.06
CA TYR A 110 -4.85 -0.22 0.80
C TYR A 110 -4.18 0.87 -0.03
N THR A 111 -2.85 0.86 -0.04
CA THR A 111 -2.03 1.96 -0.55
C THR A 111 -1.19 1.55 -1.76
N VAL A 112 -1.08 2.44 -2.74
CA VAL A 112 -0.09 2.36 -3.83
C VAL A 112 0.93 3.49 -3.72
N LEU A 113 1.97 3.45 -4.55
CA LEU A 113 2.99 4.48 -4.62
C LEU A 113 2.65 5.51 -5.70
N GLY A 114 2.88 6.79 -5.41
CA GLY A 114 2.84 7.88 -6.39
C GLY A 114 4.25 8.34 -6.81
N ASN A 115 4.32 9.35 -7.68
CA ASN A 115 5.61 9.84 -8.19
C ASN A 115 6.49 10.51 -7.13
N HIS A 116 5.92 11.11 -6.09
CA HIS A 116 6.69 11.68 -4.98
C HIS A 116 7.32 10.59 -4.12
N ASP A 117 6.65 9.45 -3.95
CA ASP A 117 7.16 8.31 -3.20
C ASP A 117 8.42 7.70 -3.85
N TYR A 118 8.45 7.67 -5.18
CA TYR A 118 9.60 7.19 -5.95
C TYR A 118 10.83 8.10 -5.92
N ARG A 119 10.73 9.30 -5.32
CA ARG A 119 11.90 10.19 -5.13
C ARG A 119 12.72 9.81 -3.88
N GLY A 120 12.15 8.99 -3.00
CA GLY A 120 12.81 8.43 -1.82
C GLY A 120 12.98 6.91 -1.94
N ASP A 121 13.10 6.26 -0.79
CA ASP A 121 13.10 4.80 -0.68
C ASP A 121 11.67 4.25 -0.79
N ALA A 122 11.26 3.98 -2.03
CA ALA A 122 10.00 3.32 -2.32
C ALA A 122 9.91 1.92 -1.70
N LEU A 123 11.04 1.21 -1.53
CA LEU A 123 11.05 -0.13 -0.94
C LEU A 123 10.77 -0.09 0.57
N ALA A 124 11.13 0.99 1.25
CA ALA A 124 10.74 1.20 2.64
C ALA A 124 9.21 1.17 2.80
N GLN A 125 8.48 1.84 1.91
CA GLN A 125 7.00 1.88 1.93
C GLN A 125 6.38 0.49 1.70
N LEU A 126 6.99 -0.33 0.84
CA LEU A 126 6.58 -1.71 0.55
C LEU A 126 7.02 -2.73 1.60
N SER A 127 7.85 -2.32 2.55
CA SER A 127 8.52 -3.23 3.48
C SER A 127 7.54 -3.77 4.53
N PRO A 128 7.63 -5.07 4.89
CA PRO A 128 6.89 -5.61 6.03
C PRO A 128 7.27 -4.93 7.36
N VAL A 129 8.40 -4.21 7.43
CA VAL A 129 8.80 -3.45 8.61
C VAL A 129 7.80 -2.34 8.92
N LEU A 130 7.37 -1.54 7.93
CA LEU A 130 6.40 -0.47 8.17
C LEU A 130 5.01 -1.02 8.49
N ARG A 131 4.60 -2.12 7.84
CA ARG A 131 3.39 -2.86 8.20
C ARG A 131 3.44 -3.41 9.63
N GLY A 132 4.63 -3.76 10.12
CA GLY A 132 4.85 -4.17 11.50
C GLY A 132 4.82 -3.01 12.50
N LYS A 133 5.12 -1.78 12.06
CA LYS A 133 5.02 -0.56 12.89
C LYS A 133 3.57 -0.11 13.05
N ASP A 134 2.78 -0.19 11.97
CA ASP A 134 1.36 0.13 11.99
C ASP A 134 0.58 -0.90 11.17
N GLY A 135 -0.27 -1.69 11.83
CA GLY A 135 -1.03 -2.77 11.21
C GLY A 135 -2.04 -2.30 10.16
N ASN A 136 -2.42 -1.02 10.20
CA ASN A 136 -3.28 -0.42 9.18
C ASN A 136 -2.55 -0.20 7.85
N TRP A 137 -1.21 -0.13 7.85
CA TRP A 137 -0.42 0.13 6.65
C TRP A 137 -0.27 -1.11 5.75
N PHE A 138 -0.94 -1.09 4.59
CA PHE A 138 -0.73 -2.05 3.52
C PHE A 138 -0.36 -1.31 2.24
N CYS A 139 0.90 -1.41 1.80
CA CYS A 139 1.37 -0.77 0.59
C CYS A 139 1.99 -1.79 -0.37
N MET A 140 1.55 -1.75 -1.62
CA MET A 140 2.04 -2.59 -2.70
C MET A 140 2.17 -1.73 -3.96
N LYS A 141 3.16 -2.03 -4.83
CA LYS A 141 3.32 -1.30 -6.10
C LYS A 141 2.08 -1.40 -7.00
N SER A 142 1.48 -2.59 -7.05
CA SER A 142 0.30 -2.90 -7.84
C SER A 142 -0.30 -4.21 -7.34
N TYR A 143 -1.62 -4.26 -7.19
CA TYR A 143 -2.35 -5.42 -6.69
C TYR A 143 -3.80 -5.35 -7.14
N ILE A 144 -4.50 -6.47 -6.99
CA ILE A 144 -5.95 -6.56 -7.12
C ILE A 144 -6.52 -6.81 -5.73
N LEU A 145 -7.49 -5.99 -5.33
CA LEU A 145 -8.30 -6.20 -4.15
C LEU A 145 -9.67 -6.74 -4.59
N ASN A 146 -9.96 -7.97 -4.23
CA ASN A 146 -11.25 -8.60 -4.44
C ASN A 146 -12.12 -8.37 -3.21
N THR A 147 -13.38 -7.98 -3.43
CA THR A 147 -14.35 -7.77 -2.35
C THR A 147 -15.59 -8.60 -2.63
N GLY A 148 -15.53 -9.87 -2.23
CA GLY A 148 -16.58 -10.86 -2.51
C GLY A 148 -16.49 -11.45 -3.93
N ALA A 149 -17.15 -12.62 -4.07
CA ALA A 149 -17.34 -13.36 -5.31
C ALA A 149 -18.69 -13.03 -5.95
#